data_AF-A0A345R7C3-F1
#
_entry.id   AF-A0A345R7C3-F1
#
_cell.length_a   1.000
_cell.length_b   1.000
_cell.length_c   1.000
_cell.angle_alpha   90.00
_cell.angle_beta   90.00
_cell.angle_gamma   90.00
#
_symmetry.space_group_name_H-M   'P 1'
#
loop_
_entity.id
_entity.type
_entity.pdbx_description
1 polymer ?
#
loop_
_entity_poly.entity_id
_entity_poly.type
_entity_poly.pdbx_seq_one_letter_code
_entity_poly.pdbx_strand_id
1 'polypeptide(L)'
;MTYEGLGTRALDYFPCRYGASKLLFRGPRRDLSTAYCAFVGGTETYGKFLASPYPSIIEREIGMPCVNLGFPNAGIDVFMHDPFVPVAAAGAQISVVQVMGAQNMSNRFYTVHPRRNDRFVKASQMMQAVYGDVDFTEFHFTKHLIRSLMALSADRFSCVRRELQQAWQARMELLLSKLGGKIILLWFARHSPDEDGFSTTSDPMFVTRKMIESLRPHVADIVEVVASPAAQAQGTRGMIFAQMEAPAAGHIMGPAAHQEAADAVSRSINRLI
;
A
#
# COMPACT_ATOMS: atom_id res chain seq x y z
N MET A 1 3.01 43.17 -2.43
CA MET A 1 4.09 43.12 -3.44
C MET A 1 5.14 42.13 -2.98
N THR A 2 4.96 40.87 -3.36
CA THR A 2 6.06 39.89 -3.44
C THR A 2 5.62 38.89 -4.49
N TYR A 3 6.18 39.08 -5.69
CA TYR A 3 5.95 38.27 -6.86
C TYR A 3 6.65 36.91 -6.72
N GLU A 4 5.88 35.85 -6.97
CA GLU A 4 6.23 34.67 -7.76
C GLU A 4 7.63 34.05 -7.59
N GLY A 5 7.70 33.00 -6.77
CA GLY A 5 8.44 31.81 -7.19
C GLY A 5 7.49 30.95 -8.00
N LEU A 6 7.77 30.77 -9.30
CA LEU A 6 7.11 29.80 -10.18
C LEU A 6 7.22 28.40 -9.55
N GLY A 7 6.24 28.06 -8.71
CA GLY A 7 6.12 26.74 -8.11
C GLY A 7 5.96 25.72 -9.22
N THR A 8 6.74 24.65 -9.17
CA THR A 8 6.56 23.45 -9.97
C THR A 8 5.06 23.15 -10.07
N ARG A 9 4.50 23.19 -11.29
CA ARG A 9 3.05 22.95 -11.52
C ARG A 9 2.66 21.68 -10.78
N ALA A 10 1.73 21.80 -9.83
CA ALA A 10 1.32 20.69 -8.98
C ALA A 10 0.88 19.50 -9.86
N LEU A 11 1.31 18.30 -9.49
CA LEU A 11 0.94 17.08 -10.20
C LEU A 11 -0.58 16.87 -10.12
N ASP A 12 -1.23 16.79 -11.27
CA ASP A 12 -2.64 16.42 -11.36
C ASP A 12 -2.78 14.90 -11.44
N TYR A 13 -3.46 14.31 -10.46
CA TYR A 13 -3.72 12.86 -10.39
C TYR A 13 -5.02 12.46 -11.09
N PHE A 14 -5.78 13.42 -11.64
CA PHE A 14 -7.07 13.22 -12.28
C PHE A 14 -8.02 12.37 -11.42
N PRO A 15 -8.24 12.75 -10.13
CA PRO A 15 -8.93 11.89 -9.18
C PRO A 15 -10.32 11.51 -9.69
N CYS A 16 -10.66 10.23 -9.60
CA CYS A 16 -11.93 9.71 -10.10
C CYS A 16 -12.60 8.77 -9.09
N ARG A 17 -13.90 8.57 -9.27
CA ARG A 17 -14.71 7.61 -8.52
C ARG A 17 -15.24 6.54 -9.46
N TYR A 18 -15.38 5.34 -8.92
CA TYR A 18 -15.98 4.23 -9.62
C TYR A 18 -17.17 3.68 -8.84
N GLY A 19 -18.25 3.37 -9.56
CA GLY A 19 -19.45 2.76 -9.00
C GLY A 19 -19.93 3.42 -7.70
N ALA A 20 -20.17 2.59 -6.69
CA ALA A 20 -20.58 3.02 -5.35
C ALA A 20 -19.40 3.29 -4.40
N SER A 21 -18.16 3.30 -4.88
CA SER A 21 -16.98 3.54 -4.02
C SER A 21 -17.02 4.96 -3.43
N LYS A 22 -16.74 5.03 -2.13
CA LYS A 22 -16.54 6.31 -1.42
C LYS A 22 -15.09 6.78 -1.50
N LEU A 23 -14.19 6.01 -2.11
CA LEU A 23 -12.78 6.35 -2.29
C LEU A 23 -12.60 7.21 -3.55
N LEU A 24 -11.55 8.04 -3.54
CA LEU A 24 -11.07 8.78 -4.71
C LEU A 24 -9.78 8.12 -5.15
N PHE A 25 -9.84 7.48 -6.31
CA PHE A 25 -8.72 6.77 -6.90
C PHE A 25 -7.98 7.67 -7.88
N ARG A 26 -6.75 7.29 -8.22
CA ARG A 26 -5.98 7.95 -9.27
C ARG A 26 -6.63 7.68 -10.63
N GLY A 27 -6.74 8.72 -11.43
CA GLY A 27 -7.20 8.62 -12.81
C GLY A 27 -6.06 8.73 -13.84
N PRO A 28 -6.43 8.95 -15.12
CA PRO A 28 -7.80 9.15 -15.59
C PRO A 28 -8.70 7.92 -15.42
N ARG A 29 -10.01 8.12 -15.40
CA ARG A 29 -10.98 7.02 -15.27
C ARG A 29 -10.85 6.07 -16.46
N ARG A 30 -10.82 4.75 -16.20
CA ARG A 30 -10.75 3.70 -17.22
C ARG A 30 -12.13 3.13 -17.52
N ASP A 31 -12.32 2.72 -18.78
CA ASP A 31 -13.42 1.84 -19.16
C ASP A 31 -13.09 0.41 -18.74
N LEU A 32 -14.06 -0.24 -18.10
CA LEU A 32 -13.93 -1.59 -17.56
C LEU A 32 -14.87 -2.57 -18.31
N SER A 33 -15.38 -2.16 -19.47
CA SER A 33 -16.23 -2.99 -20.35
C SER A 33 -15.42 -3.96 -21.23
N THR A 34 -14.13 -3.70 -21.40
CA THR A 34 -13.19 -4.51 -22.18
C THR A 34 -12.20 -5.23 -21.26
N ALA A 35 -11.20 -5.92 -21.80
CA ALA A 35 -10.14 -6.53 -21.00
C ALA A 35 -9.30 -5.45 -20.26
N TYR A 36 -9.04 -5.64 -18.97
CA TYR A 36 -8.21 -4.74 -18.16
C TYR A 36 -7.46 -5.47 -17.05
N CYS A 37 -6.44 -4.81 -16.50
CA CYS A 37 -5.79 -5.16 -15.24
C CYS A 37 -6.26 -4.24 -14.11
N ALA A 38 -6.49 -4.80 -12.92
CA ALA A 38 -6.79 -4.03 -11.71
C ALA A 38 -5.57 -3.96 -10.79
N PHE A 39 -5.25 -2.78 -10.28
CA PHE A 39 -4.12 -2.56 -9.38
C PHE A 39 -4.61 -2.09 -8.02
N VAL A 40 -4.62 -2.96 -7.03
CA VAL A 40 -5.09 -2.70 -5.66
C VAL A 40 -3.87 -2.53 -4.75
N GLY A 41 -3.81 -1.45 -3.98
CA GLY A 41 -2.68 -1.27 -3.06
C GLY A 41 -2.59 0.10 -2.41
N GLY A 42 -1.45 0.37 -1.79
CA GLY A 42 -1.22 1.55 -0.97
C GLY A 42 -0.77 2.77 -1.77
N THR A 43 0.05 3.58 -1.09
CA THR A 43 0.62 4.82 -1.64
C THR A 43 1.47 4.57 -2.89
N GLU A 44 2.19 3.45 -2.95
CA GLU A 44 3.03 3.11 -4.10
C GLU A 44 2.17 2.77 -5.32
N THR A 45 1.12 1.95 -5.17
CA THR A 45 0.16 1.72 -6.26
C THR A 45 -0.48 3.01 -6.72
N TYR A 46 -0.90 3.88 -5.80
CA TYR A 46 -1.45 5.20 -6.13
C TYR A 46 -0.42 6.07 -6.88
N GLY A 47 0.87 5.94 -6.57
CA GLY A 47 1.92 6.70 -7.24
C GLY A 47 2.01 8.14 -6.76
N LYS A 48 1.94 8.37 -5.45
CA LYS A 48 2.01 9.73 -4.91
C LYS A 48 3.33 10.40 -5.33
N PHE A 49 3.25 11.63 -5.82
CA PHE A 49 4.33 12.44 -6.37
C PHE A 49 4.92 11.96 -7.70
N LEU A 50 4.32 10.96 -8.35
CA LEU A 50 4.82 10.38 -9.59
C LEU A 50 3.86 10.64 -10.74
N ALA A 51 4.37 11.20 -11.84
CA ALA A 51 3.59 11.39 -13.06
C ALA A 51 3.18 10.06 -13.70
N SER A 52 4.05 9.04 -13.64
CA SER A 52 3.80 7.69 -14.16
C SER A 52 4.23 6.64 -13.13
N PRO A 53 3.31 6.16 -12.28
CA PRO A 53 3.58 5.03 -11.40
C PRO A 53 3.54 3.73 -12.18
N TYR A 54 3.94 2.65 -11.52
CA TYR A 54 4.07 1.33 -12.14
C TYR A 54 2.78 0.87 -12.85
N PRO A 55 1.53 1.10 -12.37
CA PRO A 55 0.34 0.74 -13.15
C PRO A 55 0.24 1.46 -14.50
N SER A 56 0.63 2.74 -14.55
CA SER A 56 0.61 3.54 -15.79
C SER A 56 1.75 3.19 -16.73
N ILE A 57 2.89 2.74 -16.18
CA ILE A 57 4.02 2.24 -16.99
C ILE A 57 3.60 0.91 -17.63
N ILE A 58 3.09 -0.03 -16.82
CA ILE A 58 2.62 -1.34 -17.28
C ILE A 58 1.55 -1.19 -18.38
N GLU A 59 0.57 -0.29 -18.21
CA GLU A 59 -0.47 -0.05 -19.23
C GLU A 59 0.12 0.21 -20.62
N ARG A 60 1.19 1.01 -20.70
CA ARG A 60 1.88 1.31 -21.96
C ARG A 60 2.68 0.14 -22.49
N GLU A 61 3.27 -0.66 -21.60
CA GLU A 61 4.10 -1.81 -21.97
C GLU A 61 3.26 -2.99 -22.50
N ILE A 62 2.11 -3.26 -21.88
CA ILE A 62 1.27 -4.41 -22.24
C ILE A 62 0.11 -4.04 -23.18
N GLY A 63 -0.16 -2.74 -23.38
CA GLY A 63 -1.23 -2.26 -24.27
C GLY A 63 -2.65 -2.56 -23.79
N MET A 64 -2.83 -2.90 -22.51
CA MET A 64 -4.12 -3.20 -21.90
C MET A 64 -4.44 -2.18 -20.79
N PRO A 65 -5.68 -1.66 -20.72
CA PRO A 65 -6.09 -0.72 -19.68
C PRO A 65 -5.73 -1.20 -18.27
N CYS A 66 -5.12 -0.32 -17.48
CA CYS A 66 -4.75 -0.59 -16.09
C CYS A 66 -5.50 0.35 -15.16
N VAL A 67 -6.49 -0.18 -14.42
CA VAL A 67 -7.22 0.62 -13.44
C VAL A 67 -6.43 0.72 -12.14
N ASN A 68 -6.05 1.95 -11.77
CA ASN A 68 -5.33 2.22 -10.54
C ASN A 68 -6.31 2.37 -9.37
N LEU A 69 -6.46 1.30 -8.58
CA LEU A 69 -7.24 1.26 -7.35
C LEU A 69 -6.34 1.43 -6.11
N GLY A 70 -5.18 2.06 -6.28
CA GLY A 70 -4.29 2.44 -5.20
C GLY A 70 -4.94 3.51 -4.30
N PHE A 71 -4.66 3.46 -3.00
CA PHE A 71 -5.15 4.45 -2.06
C PHE A 71 -4.06 4.84 -1.04
N PRO A 72 -3.76 6.14 -0.87
CA PRO A 72 -2.68 6.58 0.01
C PRO A 72 -2.84 6.09 1.45
N ASN A 73 -1.76 5.53 1.99
CA ASN A 73 -1.69 4.92 3.31
C ASN A 73 -2.76 3.86 3.59
N ALA A 74 -3.23 3.17 2.54
CA ALA A 74 -4.15 2.05 2.72
C ALA A 74 -3.55 0.97 3.62
N GLY A 75 -4.41 0.33 4.40
CA GLY A 75 -4.23 -1.06 4.74
C GLY A 75 -5.37 -1.88 4.16
N ILE A 76 -5.47 -3.14 4.58
CA ILE A 76 -6.38 -4.11 3.96
C ILE A 76 -7.86 -3.70 4.14
N ASP A 77 -8.18 -3.12 5.29
CA ASP A 77 -9.55 -2.80 5.71
C ASP A 77 -10.25 -1.86 4.70
N VAL A 78 -9.54 -0.89 4.11
CA VAL A 78 -10.16 0.06 3.17
C VAL A 78 -10.73 -0.64 1.94
N PHE A 79 -10.07 -1.70 1.45
CA PHE A 79 -10.51 -2.45 0.28
C PHE A 79 -11.54 -3.52 0.64
N MET A 80 -11.38 -4.13 1.80
CA MET A 80 -12.32 -5.11 2.35
C MET A 80 -13.74 -4.56 2.55
N HIS A 81 -13.86 -3.26 2.83
CA HIS A 81 -15.12 -2.57 3.05
C HIS A 81 -15.57 -1.72 1.84
N ASP A 82 -14.80 -1.68 0.75
CA ASP A 82 -15.21 -0.96 -0.45
C ASP A 82 -16.14 -1.83 -1.31
N PRO A 83 -17.30 -1.31 -1.75
CA PRO A 83 -18.26 -2.09 -2.53
C PRO A 83 -17.83 -2.30 -4.00
N PHE A 84 -16.86 -1.53 -4.51
CA PHE A 84 -16.49 -1.55 -5.92
C PHE A 84 -15.20 -2.34 -6.18
N VAL A 85 -14.20 -2.24 -5.30
CA VAL A 85 -12.88 -2.85 -5.52
C VAL A 85 -12.95 -4.37 -5.76
N PRO A 86 -13.70 -5.17 -4.98
CA PRO A 86 -13.86 -6.59 -5.28
C PRO A 86 -14.53 -6.87 -6.63
N VAL A 87 -15.51 -6.04 -7.02
CA VAL A 87 -16.22 -6.18 -8.31
C VAL A 87 -15.27 -5.89 -9.48
N ALA A 88 -14.47 -4.83 -9.37
CA ALA A 88 -13.48 -4.49 -10.38
C ALA A 88 -12.35 -5.53 -10.47
N ALA A 89 -11.90 -6.08 -9.34
CA ALA A 89 -10.89 -7.12 -9.35
C ALA A 89 -11.40 -8.43 -9.97
N ALA A 90 -12.64 -8.83 -9.66
CA ALA A 90 -13.26 -10.03 -10.20
C ALA A 90 -13.52 -9.94 -11.71
N GLY A 91 -13.75 -8.74 -12.24
CA GLY A 91 -13.92 -8.48 -13.67
C GLY A 91 -12.60 -8.28 -14.44
N ALA A 92 -11.47 -8.15 -13.75
CA ALA A 92 -10.17 -7.95 -14.38
C ALA A 92 -9.64 -9.26 -14.97
N GLN A 93 -8.85 -9.17 -16.05
CA GLN A 93 -8.09 -10.32 -16.53
C GLN A 93 -7.04 -10.76 -15.52
N ILE A 94 -6.36 -9.77 -14.92
CA ILE A 94 -5.40 -9.95 -13.84
C ILE A 94 -5.59 -8.84 -12.80
N SER A 95 -5.57 -9.21 -11.53
CA SER A 95 -5.50 -8.28 -10.42
C SER A 95 -4.10 -8.29 -9.80
N VAL A 96 -3.43 -7.15 -9.74
CA VAL A 96 -2.17 -6.97 -9.01
C VAL A 96 -2.48 -6.38 -7.64
N VAL A 97 -2.14 -7.10 -6.58
CA VAL A 97 -2.40 -6.70 -5.20
C VAL A 97 -1.07 -6.40 -4.50
N GLN A 98 -0.84 -5.14 -4.16
CA GLN A 98 0.33 -4.74 -3.38
C GLN A 98 0.22 -5.27 -1.94
N VAL A 99 1.30 -5.87 -1.44
CA VAL A 99 1.48 -6.18 -0.02
C VAL A 99 1.55 -4.86 0.77
N MET A 100 0.55 -4.63 1.62
CA MET A 100 0.49 -3.45 2.51
C MET A 100 0.94 -3.81 3.93
N GLY A 101 1.43 -2.82 4.68
CA GLY A 101 1.87 -3.03 6.06
C GLY A 101 0.73 -3.36 7.03
N ALA A 102 1.04 -4.14 8.08
CA ALA A 102 0.08 -4.60 9.07
C ALA A 102 -0.36 -3.54 10.08
N GLN A 103 0.30 -2.39 10.13
CA GLN A 103 0.00 -1.31 11.08
C GLN A 103 -1.24 -0.49 10.74
N ASN A 104 -1.69 -0.50 9.48
CA ASN A 104 -2.81 0.29 9.00
C ASN A 104 -4.09 -0.56 8.96
N MET A 105 -4.43 -1.24 10.05
CA MET A 105 -5.68 -1.99 10.15
C MET A 105 -6.13 -2.10 11.60
N SER A 106 -7.44 -2.20 11.80
CA SER A 106 -7.98 -2.44 13.13
C SER A 106 -7.60 -3.84 13.61
N ASN A 107 -7.41 -4.04 14.90
CA ASN A 107 -7.05 -5.32 15.49
C ASN A 107 -7.53 -5.36 16.95
N ARG A 108 -7.19 -6.41 17.69
CA ARG A 108 -7.63 -6.54 19.10
C ARG A 108 -7.08 -5.43 20.01
N PHE A 109 -5.96 -4.79 19.65
CA PHE A 109 -5.34 -3.73 20.43
C PHE A 109 -5.85 -2.33 20.08
N TYR A 110 -6.10 -2.02 18.80
CA TYR A 110 -6.56 -0.68 18.41
C TYR A 110 -7.50 -0.67 17.21
N THR A 111 -8.27 0.40 17.10
CA THR A 111 -9.14 0.69 15.96
C THR A 111 -8.54 1.81 15.11
N VAL A 112 -8.59 1.65 13.79
CA VAL A 112 -8.24 2.70 12.81
C VAL A 112 -9.48 3.21 12.09
N HIS A 113 -9.38 4.37 11.43
CA HIS A 113 -10.50 4.89 10.66
C HIS A 113 -10.77 4.00 9.43
N PRO A 114 -12.03 3.65 9.12
CA PRO A 114 -12.39 2.65 8.11
C PRO A 114 -11.95 3.00 6.69
N ARG A 115 -11.79 4.30 6.38
CA ARG A 115 -11.34 4.79 5.06
C ARG A 115 -9.97 5.47 5.05
N ARG A 116 -9.37 5.67 6.22
CA ARG A 116 -8.08 6.37 6.38
C ARG A 116 -7.29 5.57 7.38
N ASN A 117 -6.83 4.40 6.95
CA ASN A 117 -6.35 3.40 7.89
C ASN A 117 -5.04 3.80 8.59
N ASP A 118 -4.39 4.88 8.16
CA ASP A 118 -3.31 5.55 8.90
C ASP A 118 -3.78 6.25 10.18
N ARG A 119 -5.08 6.53 10.32
CA ARG A 119 -5.63 7.29 11.43
C ARG A 119 -6.00 6.36 12.56
N PHE A 120 -5.30 6.51 13.67
CA PHE A 120 -5.67 5.88 14.93
C PHE A 120 -6.97 6.52 15.44
N VAL A 121 -7.90 5.69 15.93
CA VAL A 121 -9.17 6.13 16.48
C VAL A 121 -9.19 5.93 17.99
N LYS A 122 -8.84 4.72 18.46
CA LYS A 122 -8.79 4.41 19.89
C LYS A 122 -7.99 3.15 20.19
N ALA A 123 -7.43 3.11 21.40
CA ALA A 123 -6.91 1.91 22.01
C ALA A 123 -8.06 1.10 22.61
N SER A 124 -7.94 -0.22 22.58
CA SER A 124 -8.81 -1.14 23.31
C SER A 124 -8.45 -1.16 24.80
N GLN A 125 -9.35 -1.71 25.63
CA GLN A 125 -9.04 -2.00 27.04
C GLN A 125 -7.84 -2.95 27.18
N MET A 126 -7.69 -3.90 26.26
CA MET A 126 -6.54 -4.82 26.24
C MET A 126 -5.22 -4.05 26.03
N MET A 127 -5.21 -3.09 25.10
CA MET A 127 -4.04 -2.27 24.84
C MET A 127 -3.70 -1.37 26.02
N GLN A 128 -4.71 -0.77 26.65
CA GLN A 128 -4.53 0.02 27.87
C GLN A 128 -4.02 -0.81 29.04
N ALA A 129 -4.43 -2.07 29.17
CA ALA A 129 -3.90 -2.97 30.20
C ALA A 129 -2.41 -3.32 29.98
N VAL A 130 -2.00 -3.52 28.72
CA VAL A 130 -0.58 -3.79 28.39
C VAL A 130 0.28 -2.53 28.53
N TYR A 131 -0.27 -1.36 28.22
CA TYR A 131 0.41 -0.07 28.23
C TYR A 131 -0.33 0.93 29.14
N GLY A 132 -0.42 0.60 30.42
CA GLY A 132 -1.13 1.43 31.42
C GLY A 132 -0.45 2.77 31.71
N ASP A 133 0.79 2.93 31.26
CA ASP A 133 1.65 4.11 31.37
C ASP A 133 1.59 5.02 30.14
N VAL A 134 0.74 4.72 29.15
CA VAL A 134 0.64 5.46 27.89
C VAL A 134 -0.66 6.25 27.82
N ASP A 135 -0.55 7.56 27.59
CA ASP A 135 -1.68 8.39 27.18
C ASP A 135 -1.96 8.22 25.68
N PHE A 136 -3.02 7.47 25.36
CA PHE A 136 -3.37 7.20 23.96
C PHE A 136 -3.96 8.40 23.21
N THR A 137 -4.30 9.50 23.90
CA THR A 137 -4.87 10.69 23.28
C THR A 137 -3.84 11.48 22.46
N GLU A 138 -2.55 11.26 22.70
CA GLU A 138 -1.45 11.90 21.95
C GLU A 138 -1.34 11.35 20.51
N PHE A 139 -1.87 10.15 20.25
CA PHE A 139 -1.71 9.47 18.97
C PHE A 139 -2.85 9.75 18.01
N HIS A 140 -2.49 10.22 16.82
CA HIS A 140 -3.42 10.43 15.71
C HIS A 140 -3.13 9.50 14.52
N PHE A 141 -1.93 8.91 14.51
CA PHE A 141 -1.40 8.11 13.41
C PHE A 141 -0.82 6.79 13.89
N THR A 142 -1.11 5.71 13.16
CA THR A 142 -0.65 4.35 13.47
C THR A 142 0.87 4.24 13.50
N LYS A 143 1.59 4.85 12.55
CA LYS A 143 3.07 4.81 12.53
C LYS A 143 3.69 5.44 13.77
N HIS A 144 3.16 6.58 14.24
CA HIS A 144 3.66 7.22 15.45
C HIS A 144 3.37 6.36 16.68
N LEU A 145 2.14 5.87 16.81
CA LEU A 145 1.72 4.94 17.86
C LEU A 145 2.67 3.74 17.95
N ILE A 146 2.83 3.03 16.85
CA ILE A 146 3.64 1.81 16.80
C ILE A 146 5.10 2.07 17.19
N ARG A 147 5.71 3.14 16.68
CA ARG A 147 7.10 3.50 17.02
C ARG A 147 7.24 3.80 18.51
N SER A 148 6.32 4.58 19.09
CA SER A 148 6.36 4.93 20.51
C SER A 148 6.20 3.69 21.40
N LEU A 149 5.27 2.80 21.08
CA LEU A 149 5.02 1.58 21.87
C LEU A 149 6.20 0.60 21.82
N MET A 150 6.85 0.48 20.66
CA MET A 150 8.01 -0.38 20.50
C MET A 150 9.24 0.20 21.22
N ALA A 151 9.44 1.52 21.15
CA ALA A 151 10.51 2.21 21.88
C ALA A 151 10.32 2.14 23.39
N LEU A 152 9.07 2.17 23.87
CA LEU A 152 8.75 2.06 25.29
C LEU A 152 9.03 0.65 25.84
N SER A 153 8.62 -0.41 25.13
CA SER A 153 8.91 -1.78 25.54
C SER A 153 8.77 -2.77 24.39
N ALA A 154 9.89 -3.34 23.93
CA ALA A 154 9.92 -4.38 22.92
C ALA A 154 9.18 -5.65 23.36
N ASP A 155 9.27 -6.01 24.64
CA ASP A 155 8.63 -7.20 25.20
C ASP A 155 7.11 -7.09 25.16
N ARG A 156 6.56 -5.96 25.64
CA ARG A 156 5.11 -5.67 25.56
C ARG A 156 4.66 -5.61 24.10
N PHE A 157 5.47 -4.98 23.24
CA PHE A 157 5.16 -4.83 21.82
C PHE A 157 5.14 -6.17 21.07
N SER A 158 5.88 -7.18 21.54
CA SER A 158 5.89 -8.50 20.92
C SER A 158 4.48 -9.12 20.81
N CYS A 159 3.61 -8.89 21.81
CA CYS A 159 2.21 -9.32 21.80
C CYS A 159 1.40 -8.58 20.73
N VAL A 160 1.56 -7.26 20.65
CA VAL A 160 0.89 -6.41 19.64
C VAL A 160 1.30 -6.84 18.24
N ARG A 161 2.59 -7.04 18.00
CA ARG A 161 3.11 -7.49 16.70
C ARG A 161 2.54 -8.84 16.28
N ARG A 162 2.51 -9.83 17.18
CA ARG A 162 1.93 -11.16 16.85
C ARG A 162 0.47 -11.07 16.44
N GLU A 163 -0.31 -10.27 17.16
CA GLU A 163 -1.71 -10.01 16.80
C GLU A 163 -1.84 -9.29 15.45
N LEU A 164 -1.01 -8.28 15.17
CA LEU A 164 -1.00 -7.62 13.87
C LEU A 164 -0.69 -8.61 12.74
N GLN A 165 0.27 -9.51 12.92
CA GLN A 165 0.63 -10.48 11.90
C GLN A 165 -0.51 -11.49 11.64
N GLN A 166 -1.12 -12.02 12.71
CA GLN A 166 -2.25 -12.95 12.61
C GLN A 166 -3.45 -12.28 11.93
N ALA A 167 -3.81 -11.08 12.37
CA ALA A 167 -4.94 -10.33 11.84
C ALA A 167 -4.69 -9.90 10.39
N TRP A 168 -3.44 -9.62 10.00
CA TRP A 168 -3.06 -9.28 8.63
C TRP A 168 -3.23 -10.49 7.71
N GLN A 169 -2.73 -11.65 8.14
CA GLN A 169 -2.78 -12.88 7.35
C GLN A 169 -4.23 -13.28 7.04
N ALA A 170 -5.07 -13.38 8.09
CA ALA A 170 -6.49 -13.72 7.93
C ALA A 170 -7.24 -12.72 7.02
N ARG A 171 -6.92 -11.42 7.12
CA ARG A 171 -7.55 -10.40 6.27
C ARG A 171 -7.05 -10.41 4.84
N MET A 172 -5.77 -10.68 4.59
CA MET A 172 -5.25 -10.83 3.25
C MET A 172 -5.88 -12.05 2.56
N GLU A 173 -5.95 -13.20 3.24
CA GLU A 173 -6.62 -14.39 2.71
C GLU A 173 -8.06 -14.09 2.32
N LEU A 174 -8.80 -13.41 3.21
CA LEU A 174 -10.18 -13.02 2.95
C LEU A 174 -10.31 -12.01 1.80
N LEU A 175 -9.41 -11.02 1.73
CA LEU A 175 -9.40 -10.06 0.62
C LEU A 175 -9.16 -10.79 -0.71
N LEU A 176 -8.10 -11.59 -0.80
CA LEU A 176 -7.74 -12.33 -2.02
C LEU A 176 -8.86 -13.26 -2.46
N SER A 177 -9.50 -13.97 -1.53
CA SER A 177 -10.67 -14.80 -1.81
C SER A 177 -11.84 -14.01 -2.37
N LYS A 178 -12.08 -12.78 -1.88
CA LYS A 178 -13.15 -11.90 -2.39
C LYS A 178 -12.84 -11.30 -3.75
N LEU A 179 -11.57 -10.99 -4.03
CA LEU A 179 -11.17 -10.45 -5.33
C LEU A 179 -11.34 -11.50 -6.43
N GLY A 180 -10.95 -12.76 -6.16
CA GLY A 180 -11.03 -13.85 -7.11
C GLY A 180 -10.17 -13.64 -8.37
N GLY A 181 -10.38 -14.48 -9.38
CA GLY A 181 -9.65 -14.39 -10.66
C GLY A 181 -8.15 -14.72 -10.55
N LYS A 182 -7.37 -14.26 -11.54
CA LYS A 182 -5.90 -14.40 -11.55
C LYS A 182 -5.30 -13.23 -10.77
N ILE A 183 -4.70 -13.53 -9.62
CA ILE A 183 -4.09 -12.51 -8.76
C ILE A 183 -2.57 -12.61 -8.79
N ILE A 184 -1.88 -11.49 -9.00
CA ILE A 184 -0.45 -11.35 -8.74
C ILE A 184 -0.30 -10.62 -7.40
N LEU A 185 0.36 -11.25 -6.43
CA LEU A 185 0.74 -10.59 -5.19
C LEU A 185 2.08 -9.88 -5.39
N LEU A 186 2.12 -8.57 -5.14
CA LEU A 186 3.31 -7.74 -5.36
C LEU A 186 3.93 -7.31 -4.03
N TRP A 187 5.13 -7.78 -3.74
CA TRP A 187 6.01 -7.14 -2.77
C TRP A 187 6.78 -6.02 -3.47
N PHE A 188 6.59 -4.77 -3.04
CA PHE A 188 7.31 -3.62 -3.58
C PHE A 188 7.78 -2.72 -2.43
N ALA A 189 9.07 -2.81 -2.10
CA ALA A 189 9.65 -2.16 -0.92
C ALA A 189 11.16 -1.87 -1.10
N ARG A 190 11.74 -1.17 -0.13
CA ARG A 190 13.21 -0.92 -0.05
C ARG A 190 13.99 -2.06 0.59
N HIS A 191 13.28 -3.02 1.18
CA HIS A 191 13.83 -4.13 1.93
C HIS A 191 13.23 -5.46 1.46
N SER A 192 13.94 -6.55 1.73
CA SER A 192 13.46 -7.90 1.46
C SER A 192 12.38 -8.31 2.48
N PRO A 193 11.42 -9.18 2.12
CA PRO A 193 10.53 -9.81 3.11
C PRO A 193 11.26 -10.86 3.97
N ASP A 194 12.52 -11.20 3.66
CA ASP A 194 13.39 -12.05 4.48
C ASP A 194 13.98 -11.32 5.69
N GLU A 195 14.01 -9.98 5.66
CA GLU A 195 14.36 -9.21 6.84
C GLU A 195 13.34 -9.48 7.95
N ASP A 196 13.79 -9.44 9.21
CA ASP A 196 13.12 -10.01 10.41
C ASP A 196 11.73 -9.42 10.76
N GLY A 197 11.12 -8.63 9.86
CA GLY A 197 9.79 -8.05 10.01
C GLY A 197 9.74 -6.96 11.09
N PHE A 198 10.90 -6.49 11.57
CA PHE A 198 11.01 -5.43 12.59
C PHE A 198 11.10 -4.02 12.01
N SER A 199 11.01 -3.86 10.70
CA SER A 199 11.03 -2.53 10.09
C SER A 199 9.88 -1.68 10.63
N THR A 200 10.23 -0.56 11.26
CA THR A 200 9.29 0.48 11.72
C THR A 200 9.43 1.78 10.95
N THR A 201 10.42 1.84 10.06
CA THR A 201 10.78 3.01 9.27
C THR A 201 10.38 2.86 7.81
N SER A 202 10.20 1.62 7.34
CA SER A 202 9.83 1.32 5.96
C SER A 202 8.55 0.48 5.89
N ASP A 203 7.74 0.77 4.88
CA ASP A 203 6.61 -0.07 4.52
C ASP A 203 7.06 -1.19 3.55
N PRO A 204 6.40 -2.35 3.57
CA PRO A 204 5.32 -2.74 4.49
C PRO A 204 5.85 -3.19 5.87
N MET A 205 5.27 -2.66 6.96
CA MET A 205 5.69 -3.03 8.33
C MET A 205 5.08 -4.38 8.77
N PHE A 206 5.89 -5.17 9.48
CA PHE A 206 5.53 -6.44 10.13
C PHE A 206 5.06 -7.58 9.22
N VAL A 207 5.16 -7.44 7.90
CA VAL A 207 4.89 -8.54 6.96
C VAL A 207 6.20 -9.30 6.71
N THR A 208 6.15 -10.63 6.76
CA THR A 208 7.33 -11.50 6.61
C THR A 208 7.18 -12.42 5.39
N ARG A 209 8.29 -12.99 4.89
CA ARG A 209 8.24 -14.00 3.81
C ARG A 209 7.29 -15.14 4.14
N LYS A 210 7.30 -15.66 5.37
CA LYS A 210 6.40 -16.74 5.79
C LYS A 210 4.93 -16.36 5.60
N MET A 211 4.55 -15.12 5.93
CA MET A 211 3.18 -14.64 5.75
C MET A 211 2.83 -14.52 4.27
N ILE A 212 3.75 -14.01 3.44
CA ILE A 212 3.54 -13.90 1.98
C ILE A 212 3.37 -15.28 1.34
N GLU A 213 4.27 -16.21 1.66
CA GLU A 213 4.26 -17.57 1.11
C GLU A 213 3.03 -18.37 1.54
N SER A 214 2.46 -18.07 2.70
CA SER A 214 1.18 -18.68 3.12
C SER A 214 0.01 -18.33 2.19
N LEU A 215 0.09 -17.20 1.47
CA LEU A 215 -0.93 -16.75 0.52
C LEU A 215 -0.78 -17.41 -0.86
N ARG A 216 0.29 -18.17 -1.12
CA ARG A 216 0.57 -18.81 -2.41
C ARG A 216 -0.62 -19.61 -2.98
N PRO A 217 -1.43 -20.35 -2.19
CA PRO A 217 -2.61 -21.04 -2.71
C PRO A 217 -3.72 -20.12 -3.26
N HIS A 218 -3.71 -18.83 -2.92
CA HIS A 218 -4.74 -17.85 -3.28
C HIS A 218 -4.35 -16.94 -4.44
N VAL A 219 -3.15 -17.11 -5.01
CA VAL A 219 -2.60 -16.20 -6.02
C VAL A 219 -1.98 -16.99 -7.16
N ALA A 220 -2.02 -16.43 -8.37
CA ALA A 220 -1.42 -17.01 -9.57
C ALA A 220 0.10 -16.82 -9.61
N ASP A 221 0.60 -15.73 -9.02
CA ASP A 221 2.04 -15.44 -8.94
C ASP A 221 2.35 -14.55 -7.73
N ILE A 222 3.59 -14.63 -7.25
CA ILE A 222 4.15 -13.74 -6.24
C ILE A 222 5.35 -13.06 -6.86
N VAL A 223 5.24 -11.75 -7.09
CA VAL A 223 6.29 -10.92 -7.68
C VAL A 223 6.95 -10.12 -6.56
N GLU A 224 8.25 -10.30 -6.42
CA GLU A 224 9.05 -9.58 -5.43
C GLU A 224 9.95 -8.56 -6.11
N VAL A 225 9.82 -7.31 -5.67
CA VAL A 225 10.58 -6.17 -6.16
C VAL A 225 11.13 -5.42 -4.95
N VAL A 226 12.39 -5.72 -4.63
CA VAL A 226 13.19 -4.93 -3.71
C VAL A 226 13.93 -3.89 -4.54
N ALA A 227 13.68 -2.60 -4.30
CA ALA A 227 14.30 -1.58 -5.13
C ALA A 227 15.82 -1.64 -5.06
N SER A 228 16.46 -1.59 -6.22
CA SER A 228 17.91 -1.69 -6.29
C SER A 228 18.60 -0.53 -5.56
N PRO A 229 19.85 -0.72 -5.08
CA PRO A 229 20.63 0.38 -4.52
C PRO A 229 20.73 1.58 -5.46
N ALA A 230 20.80 1.33 -6.78
CA ALA A 230 20.82 2.38 -7.80
C ALA A 230 19.51 3.16 -7.86
N ALA A 231 18.35 2.49 -7.81
CA ALA A 231 17.06 3.15 -7.75
C ALA A 231 16.86 3.94 -6.45
N GLN A 232 17.28 3.37 -5.31
CA GLN A 232 17.20 4.04 -4.01
C GLN A 232 18.09 5.30 -3.95
N ALA A 233 19.29 5.25 -4.53
CA ALA A 233 20.23 6.38 -4.58
C ALA A 233 19.70 7.58 -5.39
N GLN A 234 18.73 7.36 -6.30
CA GLN A 234 18.09 8.47 -7.02
C GLN A 234 17.15 9.30 -6.13
N GLY A 235 16.75 8.76 -4.97
CA GLY A 235 15.88 9.44 -4.01
C GLY A 235 14.62 9.98 -4.67
N THR A 236 14.44 11.30 -4.61
CA THR A 236 13.26 11.98 -5.16
C THR A 236 13.45 12.54 -6.57
N ARG A 237 14.51 12.14 -7.28
CA ARG A 237 14.78 12.61 -8.65
C ARG A 237 13.62 12.22 -9.57
N GLY A 238 13.05 13.21 -10.26
CA GLY A 238 11.92 13.02 -11.18
C GLY A 238 10.54 12.98 -10.52
N MET A 239 10.45 13.11 -9.19
CA MET A 239 9.18 13.27 -8.48
C MET A 239 8.72 14.74 -8.53
N ILE A 240 7.40 14.94 -8.45
CA ILE A 240 6.76 16.27 -8.50
C ILE A 240 6.04 16.49 -7.17
N PHE A 241 6.54 17.44 -6.37
CA PHE A 241 6.03 17.76 -5.05
C PHE A 241 6.40 19.21 -4.67
N ALA A 242 5.63 19.81 -3.76
CA ALA A 242 5.95 21.13 -3.20
C ALA A 242 7.05 21.03 -2.14
N GLN A 243 7.75 22.13 -1.84
CA GLN A 243 8.87 22.11 -0.89
C GLN A 243 8.50 21.52 0.49
N MET A 244 7.31 21.83 1.00
CA MET A 244 6.81 21.30 2.28
C MET A 244 6.53 19.79 2.26
N GLU A 245 6.44 19.19 1.08
CA GLU A 245 6.18 17.76 0.88
C GLU A 245 7.47 16.94 0.71
N ALA A 246 8.64 17.59 0.64
CA ALA A 246 9.93 16.92 0.43
C ALA A 246 10.21 15.77 1.43
N PRO A 247 9.94 15.92 2.75
CA PRO A 247 10.10 14.81 3.69
C PRO A 247 9.18 13.63 3.37
N ALA A 248 7.94 13.89 2.98
CA ALA A 248 6.99 12.86 2.61
C ALA A 248 7.40 12.15 1.30
N ALA A 249 7.87 12.90 0.31
CA ALA A 249 8.38 12.38 -0.95
C ALA A 249 9.60 11.46 -0.74
N GLY A 250 10.50 11.81 0.18
CA GLY A 250 11.67 10.99 0.52
C GLY A 250 11.36 9.60 1.07
N HIS A 251 10.11 9.37 1.52
CA HIS A 251 9.65 8.05 2.00
C HIS A 251 8.93 7.21 0.95
N ILE A 252 8.64 7.75 -0.24
CA ILE A 252 7.98 7.03 -1.35
C ILE A 252 9.03 6.42 -2.28
N MET A 253 8.67 5.39 -3.03
CA MET A 253 9.55 4.80 -4.04
C MET A 253 9.70 5.77 -5.23
N GLY A 254 10.94 6.01 -5.66
CA GLY A 254 11.23 6.91 -6.77
C GLY A 254 10.88 6.31 -8.15
N PRO A 255 10.89 7.12 -9.22
CA PRO A 255 10.55 6.67 -10.57
C PRO A 255 11.32 5.42 -11.04
N ALA A 256 12.62 5.31 -10.73
CA ALA A 256 13.43 4.15 -11.10
C ALA A 256 12.91 2.84 -10.47
N ALA A 257 12.54 2.87 -9.19
CA ALA A 257 11.95 1.71 -8.51
C ALA A 257 10.58 1.34 -9.09
N HIS A 258 9.79 2.35 -9.52
CA HIS A 258 8.53 2.10 -10.22
C HIS A 258 8.72 1.46 -11.59
N GLN A 259 9.80 1.78 -12.29
CA GLN A 259 10.15 1.09 -13.54
C GLN A 259 10.57 -0.36 -13.26
N GLU A 260 11.40 -0.60 -12.24
CA GLU A 260 11.77 -1.97 -11.83
C GLU A 260 10.52 -2.81 -11.48
N ALA A 261 9.56 -2.21 -10.77
CA ALA A 261 8.28 -2.85 -10.47
C ALA A 261 7.44 -3.11 -11.72
N ALA A 262 7.38 -2.15 -12.65
CA ALA A 262 6.67 -2.31 -13.91
C ALA A 262 7.25 -3.47 -14.73
N ASP A 263 8.56 -3.50 -14.93
CA ASP A 263 9.23 -4.55 -15.70
C ASP A 263 8.94 -5.96 -15.12
N ALA A 264 9.02 -6.09 -13.80
CA ALA A 264 8.79 -7.37 -13.13
C ALA A 264 7.33 -7.84 -13.23
N VAL A 265 6.38 -6.92 -13.01
CA VAL A 265 4.96 -7.23 -13.06
C VAL A 265 4.49 -7.45 -14.50
N SER A 266 4.95 -6.65 -15.48
CA SER A 266 4.66 -6.85 -16.91
C SER A 266 5.11 -8.23 -17.38
N ARG A 267 6.30 -8.69 -16.97
CA ARG A 267 6.75 -10.07 -17.25
C ARG A 267 5.81 -11.12 -16.66
N SER A 268 5.32 -10.94 -15.43
CA SER A 268 4.38 -11.87 -14.81
C SER A 268 3.02 -11.87 -15.53
N ILE A 269 2.48 -10.68 -15.84
CA ILE A 269 1.22 -10.53 -16.59
C ILE A 269 1.31 -11.26 -17.92
N ASN A 270 2.36 -11.02 -18.72
CA ASN A 270 2.55 -11.65 -20.03
C ASN A 270 2.69 -13.17 -19.99
N ARG A 271 3.10 -13.76 -18.85
CA ARG A 271 3.11 -15.23 -18.69
C ARG A 271 1.73 -15.81 -18.37
N LEU A 272 0.83 -14.99 -17.83
CA LEU A 272 -0.48 -15.40 -17.33
C LEU A 272 -1.61 -15.14 -18.33
N ILE A 273 -1.38 -14.34 -19.37
CA ILE A 273 -2.33 -14.04 -20.47
C ILE A 273 -1.99 -14.80 -21.75
#